data_AF-A0A3N5ZIH0-F1
#
_entry.id   AF-A0A3N5ZIH0-F1
#
_cell.length_a   1.000
_cell.length_b   1.000
_cell.length_c   1.000
_cell.angle_alpha   90.00
_cell.angle_beta   90.00
_cell.angle_gamma   90.00
#
_symmetry.space_group_name_H-M   'P 1'
#
loop_
_entity.id
_entity.type
_entity.pdbx_description
1 polymer ?
#
loop_
_entity_poly.entity_id
_entity_poly.type
_entity_poly.pdbx_seq_one_letter_code
_entity_poly.pdbx_strand_id
1 'polypeptide(L)'
;QNRIVYTVNARDEDRILRSIRNAARQADHVIVYAHSHDISGASATSAAPEHLRTFIKKCLDAGADMYAVSGPHRLRGIEIYKGKPIFYSLGNFFMQNETIEPSPDDMYEGQGLGNDALIADLYDRRSRLDPKTGLATAYYSADSEAWESVVAVPEFVGDRVTRIKLYPVDMGFSMPRSQKGTPRLANAELGRKIIERVAAMSKVYGTAITFDGNIGVWEAPRSN
;
A
#
# COMPACT_ATOMS: atom_id res chain seq x y z
N GLN A 1 -15.85 -29.97 3.01
CA GLN A 1 -15.27 -28.82 2.27
C GLN A 1 -13.83 -28.66 2.73
N ASN A 2 -12.87 -28.60 1.81
CA ASN A 2 -11.47 -28.38 2.15
C ASN A 2 -11.21 -26.87 2.22
N ARG A 3 -10.55 -26.40 3.29
CA ARG A 3 -10.17 -24.99 3.48
C ARG A 3 -8.69 -24.90 3.84
N ILE A 4 -7.97 -23.99 3.19
CA ILE A 4 -6.60 -23.60 3.59
C ILE A 4 -6.71 -22.54 4.68
N VAL A 5 -6.00 -22.73 5.79
CA VAL A 5 -5.95 -21.79 6.91
C VAL A 5 -4.50 -21.36 7.09
N TYR A 6 -4.27 -20.05 7.04
CA TYR A 6 -2.97 -19.46 7.34
C TYR A 6 -2.93 -19.03 8.81
N THR A 7 -1.79 -19.21 9.45
CA THR A 7 -1.55 -18.76 10.83
C THR A 7 -0.20 -18.09 10.90
N VAL A 8 -0.07 -17.10 11.80
CA VAL A 8 1.21 -16.46 12.08
C VAL A 8 2.07 -17.42 12.89
N ASN A 9 3.36 -17.50 12.57
CA ASN A 9 4.31 -18.30 13.33
C ASN A 9 4.40 -17.77 14.77
N ALA A 10 4.07 -18.59 15.76
CA ALA A 10 3.99 -18.17 17.16
C ALA A 10 5.32 -17.64 17.72
N ARG A 11 6.47 -18.16 17.25
CA ARG A 11 7.80 -17.69 17.69
C ARG A 11 8.09 -16.29 17.16
N ASP A 12 7.74 -16.02 15.91
CA ASP A 12 7.94 -14.69 15.33
C ASP A 12 6.94 -13.68 15.87
N GLU A 13 5.69 -14.09 16.12
CA GLU A 13 4.70 -13.26 16.82
C GLU A 13 5.25 -12.81 18.18
N ASP A 14 5.71 -13.74 19.05
CA ASP A 14 6.26 -13.36 20.36
C ASP A 14 7.45 -12.39 20.22
N ARG A 15 8.40 -12.68 19.32
CA ARG A 15 9.57 -11.83 19.08
C ARG A 15 9.17 -10.41 18.68
N ILE A 16 8.23 -10.27 17.77
CA ILE A 16 7.74 -8.97 17.29
C ILE A 16 7.02 -8.22 18.40
N LEU A 17 6.07 -8.88 19.09
CA LEU A 17 5.31 -8.25 20.17
C LEU A 17 6.21 -7.82 21.34
N ARG A 18 7.28 -8.57 21.65
CA ARG A 18 8.31 -8.17 22.62
C ARG A 18 9.06 -6.92 22.18
N SER A 19 9.42 -6.82 20.90
CA SER A 19 10.08 -5.63 20.36
C SER A 19 9.19 -4.39 20.45
N ILE A 20 7.89 -4.54 20.16
CA ILE A 20 6.91 -3.45 20.28
C ILE A 20 6.78 -3.00 21.74
N ARG A 21 6.60 -3.93 22.68
CA ARG A 21 6.56 -3.60 24.12
C ARG A 21 7.82 -2.88 24.61
N ASN A 22 8.99 -3.25 24.07
CA ASN A 22 10.23 -2.55 24.39
C ASN A 22 10.23 -1.12 23.84
N ALA A 23 9.82 -0.92 22.58
CA ALA A 23 9.72 0.40 21.96
C ALA A 23 8.73 1.32 22.70
N ALA A 24 7.57 0.79 23.10
CA ALA A 24 6.53 1.53 23.82
C ALA A 24 6.99 2.04 25.20
N ARG A 25 8.07 1.49 25.75
CA ARG A 25 8.69 1.97 27.01
C ARG A 25 9.73 3.07 26.79
N GLN A 26 10.07 3.37 25.54
CA GLN A 26 11.20 4.23 25.18
C GLN A 26 10.84 5.36 24.20
N ALA A 27 9.63 5.36 23.64
CA ALA A 27 9.21 6.32 22.62
C ALA A 27 7.83 6.92 22.95
N ASP A 28 7.62 8.17 22.55
CA ASP A 28 6.30 8.83 22.65
C ASP A 28 5.29 8.24 21.67
N HIS A 29 5.78 7.74 20.53
CA HIS A 29 4.98 7.07 19.50
C HIS A 29 5.69 5.86 18.93
N VAL A 30 4.95 4.76 18.76
CA VAL A 30 5.44 3.52 18.15
C VAL A 30 4.68 3.22 16.87
N ILE A 31 5.38 3.25 15.74
CA ILE A 31 4.84 2.91 14.43
C ILE A 31 5.37 1.53 14.03
N VAL A 32 4.47 0.61 13.70
CA VAL A 32 4.83 -0.68 13.12
C VAL A 32 4.60 -0.62 11.61
N TYR A 33 5.63 -1.00 10.85
CA TYR A 33 5.57 -1.11 9.41
C TYR A 33 5.92 -2.53 8.98
N ALA A 34 5.20 -3.05 7.98
CA ALA A 34 5.48 -4.35 7.38
C ALA A 34 5.35 -4.33 5.87
N HIS A 35 6.15 -5.16 5.20
CA HIS A 35 5.98 -5.48 3.78
C HIS A 35 5.37 -6.88 3.65
N SER A 36 4.18 -6.99 3.07
CA SER A 36 3.47 -8.26 2.86
C SER A 36 2.53 -8.20 1.65
N HIS A 37 2.62 -9.22 0.79
CA HIS A 37 1.70 -9.37 -0.36
C HIS A 37 0.39 -10.08 0.02
N ASP A 38 0.34 -10.73 1.18
CA ASP A 38 -0.79 -11.54 1.67
C ASP A 38 -1.99 -10.66 2.08
N ILE A 39 -1.81 -9.34 2.18
CA ILE A 39 -2.92 -8.41 2.51
C ILE A 39 -3.90 -8.19 1.33
N SER A 40 -3.59 -8.78 0.17
CA SER A 40 -4.47 -8.84 -1.00
C SER A 40 -5.59 -9.86 -0.73
N GLY A 41 -6.70 -9.41 -0.14
CA GLY A 41 -7.88 -10.25 0.06
C GLY A 41 -8.51 -10.72 -1.28
N ALA A 42 -9.55 -11.55 -1.21
CA ALA A 42 -10.19 -12.17 -2.38
C ALA A 42 -10.76 -11.16 -3.40
N SER A 43 -11.02 -9.92 -2.99
CA SER A 43 -11.43 -8.81 -3.87
C SER A 43 -10.88 -7.45 -3.39
N ALA A 44 -10.92 -6.44 -4.26
CA ALA A 44 -10.47 -5.07 -3.94
C ALA A 44 -11.19 -4.46 -2.72
N THR A 45 -12.44 -4.83 -2.45
CA THR A 45 -13.22 -4.34 -1.30
C THR A 45 -13.33 -5.34 -0.15
N SER A 46 -12.76 -6.54 -0.29
CA SER A 46 -12.70 -7.50 0.80
C SER A 46 -11.79 -7.00 1.92
N ALA A 47 -12.17 -7.31 3.17
CA ALA A 47 -11.28 -7.11 4.31
C ALA A 47 -9.97 -7.89 4.12
N ALA A 48 -8.92 -7.41 4.77
CA ALA A 48 -7.67 -8.14 4.90
C ALA A 48 -7.91 -9.54 5.52
N PRO A 49 -7.07 -10.55 5.19
CA PRO A 49 -7.18 -11.86 5.80
C PRO A 49 -7.20 -11.82 7.33
N GLU A 50 -7.99 -12.70 7.93
CA GLU A 50 -8.28 -12.70 9.36
C GLU A 50 -7.02 -12.85 10.22
N HIS A 51 -6.08 -13.71 9.81
CA HIS A 51 -4.83 -13.93 10.55
C HIS A 51 -3.97 -12.66 10.60
N LEU A 52 -3.88 -11.91 9.50
CA LEU A 52 -3.17 -10.63 9.47
C LEU A 52 -3.86 -9.58 10.32
N ARG A 53 -5.19 -9.45 10.21
CA ARG A 53 -5.97 -8.53 11.04
C ARG A 53 -5.78 -8.81 12.53
N THR A 54 -5.81 -10.08 12.92
CA THR A 54 -5.61 -10.51 14.30
C THR A 54 -4.21 -10.14 14.80
N PHE A 55 -3.19 -10.43 14.00
CA PHE A 55 -1.81 -10.10 14.34
C PHE A 55 -1.57 -8.60 14.46
N ILE A 56 -2.07 -7.80 13.51
CA ILE A 56 -1.96 -6.34 13.54
C ILE A 56 -2.60 -5.76 14.81
N LYS A 57 -3.77 -6.28 15.21
CA LYS A 57 -4.43 -5.85 16.46
C LYS A 57 -3.62 -6.20 17.69
N LYS A 58 -2.98 -7.38 17.74
CA LYS A 58 -2.04 -7.74 18.81
C LYS A 58 -0.85 -6.78 18.86
N CYS A 59 -0.34 -6.33 17.71
CA CYS A 59 0.73 -5.33 17.65
C CYS A 59 0.30 -3.99 18.27
N LEU A 60 -0.90 -3.50 17.95
CA LEU A 60 -1.45 -2.29 18.56
C LEU A 60 -1.71 -2.46 20.07
N ASP A 61 -2.26 -3.60 20.48
CA ASP A 61 -2.48 -3.94 21.90
C ASP A 61 -1.16 -4.07 22.68
N ALA A 62 -0.07 -4.43 22.01
CA ALA A 62 1.27 -4.50 22.61
C ALA A 62 1.96 -3.14 22.79
N GLY A 63 1.34 -2.05 22.30
CA GLY A 63 1.83 -0.68 22.49
C GLY A 63 2.20 0.06 21.20
N ALA A 64 1.91 -0.48 20.02
CA ALA A 64 2.00 0.32 18.80
C ALA A 64 0.83 1.30 18.70
N ASP A 65 1.06 2.50 18.17
CA ASP A 65 0.06 3.56 17.97
C ASP A 65 -0.48 3.59 16.54
N MET A 66 0.26 3.01 15.61
CA MET A 66 -0.12 2.88 14.21
C MET A 66 0.47 1.61 13.61
N TYR A 67 -0.25 1.03 12.66
CA TYR A 67 0.27 -0.04 11.81
C TYR A 67 0.13 0.34 10.33
N ALA A 68 1.19 0.20 9.55
CA ALA A 68 1.16 0.37 8.10
C ALA A 68 1.71 -0.86 7.38
N VAL A 69 1.03 -1.28 6.31
CA VAL A 69 1.49 -2.35 5.43
C VAL A 69 1.78 -1.76 4.05
N SER A 70 2.77 -2.30 3.35
CA SER A 70 2.89 -2.21 1.88
C SER A 70 3.14 -3.60 1.29
N GLY A 71 3.25 -3.71 -0.04
CA GLY A 71 3.50 -4.98 -0.72
C GLY A 71 2.53 -5.29 -1.84
N PRO A 72 1.21 -5.10 -1.71
CA PRO A 72 0.26 -5.38 -2.80
C PRO A 72 0.45 -4.52 -4.06
N HIS A 73 1.29 -3.49 -3.99
CA HIS A 73 1.45 -2.47 -5.03
C HIS A 73 0.12 -1.82 -5.41
N ARG A 74 -0.82 -1.71 -4.46
CA ARG A 74 -2.12 -1.05 -4.64
C ARG A 74 -2.65 -0.60 -3.29
N LEU A 75 -3.54 0.38 -3.31
CA LEU A 75 -4.20 0.89 -2.10
C LEU A 75 -5.13 -0.15 -1.48
N ARG A 76 -5.27 -0.11 -0.15
CA ARG A 76 -6.27 -0.90 0.60
C ARG A 76 -6.94 -0.01 1.65
N GLY A 77 -8.01 -0.52 2.24
CA GLY A 77 -8.81 0.22 3.22
C GLY A 77 -8.02 0.58 4.49
N ILE A 78 -8.60 1.51 5.25
CA ILE A 78 -8.08 1.98 6.54
C ILE A 78 -9.05 1.53 7.64
N GLU A 79 -8.53 1.06 8.77
CA GLU A 79 -9.29 0.71 9.97
C GLU A 79 -8.81 1.57 11.14
N ILE A 80 -9.73 2.02 11.99
CA ILE A 80 -9.40 2.66 13.27
C ILE A 80 -9.71 1.68 14.40
N TYR A 81 -8.68 1.09 14.98
CA TYR A 81 -8.81 0.11 16.05
C TYR A 81 -8.47 0.76 17.39
N LYS A 82 -9.44 0.88 18.31
CA LYS A 82 -9.26 1.54 19.63
C LYS A 82 -8.70 2.98 19.56
N GLY A 83 -8.92 3.68 18.44
CA GLY A 83 -8.36 5.01 18.19
C GLY A 83 -6.95 4.99 17.58
N LYS A 84 -6.47 3.83 17.11
CA LYS A 84 -5.16 3.66 16.49
C LYS A 84 -5.33 3.25 15.02
N PRO A 85 -4.75 3.97 14.05
CA PRO A 85 -4.99 3.71 12.64
C PRO A 85 -4.19 2.50 12.13
N ILE A 86 -4.85 1.73 11.28
CA ILE A 86 -4.28 0.63 10.50
C ILE A 86 -4.42 0.97 9.02
N PHE A 87 -3.29 1.10 8.33
CA PHE A 87 -3.23 1.27 6.88
C PHE A 87 -2.91 -0.08 6.23
N TYR A 88 -3.91 -0.74 5.66
CA TYR A 88 -3.72 -2.08 5.10
C TYR A 88 -2.94 -2.10 3.78
N SER A 89 -2.80 -0.95 3.11
CA SER A 89 -1.80 -0.69 2.09
C SER A 89 -1.87 0.76 1.66
N LEU A 90 -0.75 1.47 1.74
CA LEU A 90 -0.65 2.85 1.23
C LEU A 90 -0.34 2.91 -0.28
N GLY A 91 -0.13 1.78 -0.94
CA GLY A 91 0.34 1.74 -2.33
C GLY A 91 1.85 1.97 -2.44
N ASN A 92 2.31 2.34 -3.64
CA ASN A 92 3.72 2.64 -3.89
C ASN A 92 4.01 4.13 -3.61
N PHE A 93 5.16 4.47 -3.03
CA PHE A 93 5.59 5.88 -2.94
C PHE A 93 6.50 6.28 -4.10
N PHE A 94 7.34 5.36 -4.56
CA PHE A 94 8.11 5.45 -5.80
C PHE A 94 7.97 4.12 -6.56
N MET A 95 7.91 4.18 -7.89
CA MET A 95 7.77 3.00 -8.76
C MET A 95 8.65 3.13 -10.01
N GLN A 96 9.95 2.88 -9.88
CA GLN A 96 10.91 2.92 -10.98
C GLN A 96 11.30 1.51 -11.46
N ASN A 97 10.32 0.63 -11.69
CA ASN A 97 10.57 -0.77 -12.02
C ASN A 97 11.01 -1.03 -13.48
N GLU A 98 11.16 0.01 -14.28
CA GLU A 98 11.48 -0.04 -15.72
C GLU A 98 12.73 0.77 -16.10
N THR A 99 13.56 1.13 -15.11
CA THR A 99 14.82 1.87 -15.33
C THR A 99 15.95 1.38 -14.41
N ILE A 100 15.86 0.15 -13.90
CA ILE A 100 16.83 -0.43 -12.96
C ILE A 100 17.88 -1.21 -13.75
N GLU A 101 19.13 -0.80 -13.62
CA GLU A 101 20.28 -1.47 -14.19
C GLU A 101 21.38 -1.63 -13.11
N PRO A 102 22.03 -2.80 -12.99
CA PRO A 102 21.85 -4.02 -13.79
C PRO A 102 20.62 -4.85 -13.38
N SER A 103 20.23 -5.81 -14.23
CA SER A 103 19.27 -6.87 -13.88
C SER A 103 19.95 -8.25 -13.83
N PRO A 104 19.44 -9.18 -13.00
CA PRO A 104 19.87 -10.57 -12.97
C PRO A 104 19.68 -11.30 -14.32
N ASP A 105 20.60 -12.21 -14.65
CA ASP A 105 20.64 -12.96 -15.92
C ASP A 105 19.38 -13.81 -16.17
N ASP A 106 18.81 -14.40 -15.12
CA ASP A 106 17.57 -15.18 -15.16
C ASP A 106 16.36 -14.35 -15.62
N MET A 107 16.39 -13.02 -15.44
CA MET A 107 15.36 -12.15 -16.01
C MET A 107 15.47 -12.05 -17.53
N TYR A 108 16.68 -12.03 -18.09
CA TYR A 108 16.90 -12.00 -19.54
C TYR A 108 16.54 -13.34 -20.16
N GLU A 109 17.04 -14.44 -19.58
CA GLU A 109 16.72 -15.80 -20.02
C GLU A 109 15.20 -16.05 -20.01
N GLY A 110 14.51 -15.64 -18.94
CA GLY A 110 13.07 -15.77 -18.80
C GLY A 110 12.26 -14.99 -19.85
N GLN A 111 12.88 -14.00 -20.50
CA GLN A 111 12.29 -13.24 -21.62
C GLN A 111 12.78 -13.71 -23.00
N GLY A 112 13.65 -14.73 -23.04
CA GLY A 112 14.27 -15.26 -24.24
C GLY A 112 15.31 -14.32 -24.86
N LEU A 113 15.99 -13.54 -24.02
CA LEU A 113 17.05 -12.61 -24.42
C LEU A 113 18.43 -13.24 -24.17
N GLY A 114 19.38 -12.96 -25.05
CA GLY A 114 20.77 -13.42 -24.94
C GLY A 114 21.63 -12.46 -24.12
N ASN A 115 22.89 -12.86 -23.91
CA ASN A 115 23.85 -12.13 -23.07
C ASN A 115 24.31 -10.78 -23.66
N ASP A 116 23.96 -10.49 -24.91
CA ASP A 116 24.18 -9.22 -25.60
C ASP A 116 23.02 -8.24 -25.44
N ALA A 117 21.88 -8.68 -24.89
CA ALA A 117 20.73 -7.83 -24.65
C ALA A 117 21.00 -6.81 -23.54
N LEU A 118 20.53 -5.58 -23.74
CA LEU A 118 20.63 -4.51 -22.77
C LEU A 118 19.33 -4.37 -21.98
N ILE A 119 19.37 -3.56 -20.92
CA ILE A 119 18.23 -3.41 -20.02
C ILE A 119 16.96 -2.88 -20.71
N ALA A 120 17.13 -2.07 -21.76
CA ALA A 120 16.00 -1.58 -22.56
C ALA A 120 15.28 -2.73 -23.29
N ASP A 121 16.03 -3.68 -23.85
CA ASP A 121 15.48 -4.87 -24.53
C ASP A 121 14.66 -5.72 -23.56
N LEU A 122 15.17 -5.90 -22.32
CA LEU A 122 14.46 -6.60 -21.26
C LEU A 122 13.10 -5.97 -20.97
N TYR A 123 13.04 -4.66 -20.79
CA TYR A 123 11.78 -3.99 -20.47
C TYR A 123 10.80 -3.95 -21.64
N ASP A 124 11.28 -3.78 -22.86
CA ASP A 124 10.45 -3.82 -24.06
C ASP A 124 9.85 -5.22 -24.27
N ARG A 125 10.61 -6.26 -23.92
CA ARG A 125 10.16 -7.66 -23.99
C ARG A 125 9.18 -8.01 -22.89
N ARG A 126 9.48 -7.61 -21.65
CA ARG A 126 8.70 -7.88 -20.44
C ARG A 126 7.29 -7.29 -20.53
N SER A 127 7.12 -6.12 -21.14
CA SER A 127 5.79 -5.56 -21.35
C SER A 127 5.70 -4.81 -22.68
N ARG A 128 5.11 -5.48 -23.67
CA ARG A 128 4.84 -4.87 -24.99
C ARG A 128 3.81 -3.75 -24.85
N LEU A 129 3.91 -2.76 -25.74
CA LEU A 129 2.91 -1.70 -25.86
C LEU A 129 1.74 -2.18 -26.72
N ASP A 130 0.52 -1.89 -26.28
CA ASP A 130 -0.69 -2.05 -27.08
C ASP A 130 -0.67 -1.04 -28.24
N PRO A 131 -0.82 -1.48 -29.51
CA PRO A 131 -0.71 -0.58 -30.66
C PRO A 131 -1.79 0.50 -30.75
N LYS A 132 -2.93 0.33 -30.07
CA LYS A 132 -4.06 1.28 -30.11
C LYS A 132 -3.94 2.33 -29.01
N THR A 133 -3.55 1.90 -27.81
CA THR A 133 -3.54 2.75 -26.61
C THR A 133 -2.14 3.27 -26.26
N GLY A 134 -1.08 2.62 -26.76
CA GLY A 134 0.30 2.90 -26.39
C GLY A 134 0.66 2.48 -24.95
N LEU A 135 -0.25 1.81 -24.24
CA LEU A 135 -0.05 1.38 -22.86
C LEU A 135 0.62 0.00 -22.79
N ALA A 136 1.35 -0.25 -21.72
CA ALA A 136 1.94 -1.55 -21.43
C ALA A 136 0.86 -2.62 -21.24
N THR A 137 1.15 -3.85 -21.68
CA THR A 137 0.20 -4.97 -21.69
C THR A 137 0.42 -6.01 -20.59
N ALA A 138 1.51 -5.90 -19.82
CA ALA A 138 1.82 -6.85 -18.75
C ALA A 138 2.45 -6.18 -17.52
N TYR A 139 2.51 -6.93 -16.42
CA TYR A 139 3.09 -6.53 -15.13
C TYR A 139 2.42 -5.26 -14.55
N TYR A 140 3.08 -4.62 -13.57
CA TYR A 140 2.59 -3.39 -12.95
C TYR A 140 2.46 -2.23 -13.95
N SER A 141 3.19 -2.29 -15.06
CA SER A 141 3.13 -1.29 -16.13
C SER A 141 1.78 -1.27 -16.85
N ALA A 142 0.97 -2.32 -16.74
CA ALA A 142 -0.38 -2.41 -17.29
C ALA A 142 -1.50 -2.12 -16.26
N ASP A 143 -1.16 -2.02 -14.98
CA ASP A 143 -2.13 -1.79 -13.89
C ASP A 143 -2.05 -0.35 -13.41
N SER A 144 -3.01 0.49 -13.80
CA SER A 144 -3.05 1.90 -13.38
C SER A 144 -3.04 2.07 -11.86
N GLU A 145 -3.62 1.13 -11.10
CA GLU A 145 -3.68 1.25 -9.65
C GLU A 145 -2.31 1.09 -8.98
N ALA A 146 -1.35 0.48 -9.67
CA ALA A 146 0.04 0.39 -9.19
C ALA A 146 0.79 1.72 -9.24
N TRP A 147 0.24 2.72 -9.95
CA TRP A 147 0.80 4.06 -10.11
C TRP A 147 0.00 5.11 -9.34
N GLU A 148 -0.98 4.69 -8.55
CA GLU A 148 -1.86 5.52 -7.75
C GLU A 148 -1.61 5.21 -6.26
N SER A 149 -1.53 6.24 -5.41
CA SER A 149 -1.16 6.09 -4.00
C SER A 149 -1.71 7.23 -3.14
N VAL A 150 -1.44 7.21 -1.83
CA VAL A 150 -1.71 8.34 -0.93
C VAL A 150 -0.53 8.56 0.03
N VAL A 151 -0.19 9.81 0.30
CA VAL A 151 0.57 10.16 1.51
C VAL A 151 -0.42 10.36 2.64
N ALA A 152 -0.35 9.49 3.65
CA ALA A 152 -1.19 9.58 4.85
C ALA A 152 -0.49 10.43 5.92
N VAL A 153 -1.21 11.41 6.44
CA VAL A 153 -0.77 12.30 7.54
C VAL A 153 -1.77 12.16 8.69
N PRO A 154 -1.55 11.20 9.61
CA PRO A 154 -2.33 11.08 10.83
C PRO A 154 -1.91 12.14 11.87
N GLU A 155 -2.88 12.73 12.53
CA GLU A 155 -2.73 13.68 13.62
C GLU A 155 -3.18 13.00 14.93
N PHE A 156 -2.37 13.08 15.98
CA PHE A 156 -2.59 12.38 17.25
C PHE A 156 -2.77 13.35 18.42
N VAL A 157 -3.57 12.92 19.40
CA VAL A 157 -3.60 13.48 20.76
C VAL A 157 -3.37 12.33 21.73
N GLY A 158 -2.24 12.35 22.43
CA GLY A 158 -1.76 11.15 23.12
C GLY A 158 -1.55 10.01 22.12
N ASP A 159 -2.03 8.81 22.43
CA ASP A 159 -1.91 7.62 21.56
C ASP A 159 -3.09 7.44 20.59
N ARG A 160 -4.00 8.43 20.50
CA ARG A 160 -5.23 8.33 19.71
C ARG A 160 -5.20 9.27 18.52
N VAL A 161 -5.52 8.73 17.34
CA VAL A 161 -5.66 9.52 16.12
C VAL A 161 -6.96 10.33 16.15
N THR A 162 -6.84 11.63 15.90
CA THR A 162 -7.98 12.56 15.85
C THR A 162 -8.35 12.96 14.44
N ARG A 163 -7.38 12.94 13.51
CA ARG A 163 -7.59 13.24 12.10
C ARG A 163 -6.59 12.47 11.23
N ILE A 164 -6.98 12.12 10.02
CA ILE A 164 -6.09 11.60 8.99
C ILE A 164 -6.34 12.37 7.71
N LYS A 165 -5.28 13.00 7.17
CA LYS A 165 -5.29 13.59 5.83
C LYS A 165 -4.64 12.62 4.85
N LEU A 166 -5.25 12.43 3.69
CA LEU A 166 -4.76 11.56 2.63
C LEU A 166 -4.51 12.42 1.39
N TYR A 167 -3.25 12.63 1.05
CA TYR A 167 -2.87 13.37 -0.15
C TYR A 167 -2.73 12.39 -1.31
N PRO A 168 -3.62 12.43 -2.32
CA PRO A 168 -3.55 11.48 -3.42
C PRO A 168 -2.33 11.73 -4.29
N VAL A 169 -1.68 10.63 -4.69
CA VAL A 169 -0.42 10.61 -5.43
C VAL A 169 -0.63 9.98 -6.81
N ASP A 170 -0.12 10.65 -7.82
CA ASP A 170 0.02 10.18 -9.20
C ASP A 170 1.50 9.94 -9.52
N MET A 171 1.83 8.71 -9.92
CA MET A 171 3.18 8.34 -10.39
C MET A 171 3.29 8.32 -11.92
N GLY A 172 2.27 8.77 -12.65
CA GLY A 172 2.32 8.97 -14.10
C GLY A 172 2.18 7.69 -14.90
N PHE A 173 1.11 6.92 -14.67
CA PHE A 173 0.82 5.66 -15.40
C PHE A 173 1.00 5.78 -16.91
N SER A 174 0.47 6.86 -17.50
CA SER A 174 0.51 7.12 -18.94
C SER A 174 1.76 7.90 -19.40
N MET A 175 2.72 8.17 -18.51
CA MET A 175 3.93 8.91 -18.85
C MET A 175 4.99 7.99 -19.49
N PRO A 176 5.91 8.55 -20.29
CA PRO A 176 7.05 7.79 -20.81
C PRO A 176 7.89 7.16 -19.69
N ARG A 177 8.60 6.07 -20.02
CA ARG A 177 9.46 5.32 -19.09
C ARG A 177 10.40 6.21 -18.26
N SER A 178 10.96 7.25 -18.86
CA SER A 178 11.88 8.20 -18.20
C SER A 178 11.22 9.16 -17.21
N GLN A 179 9.90 9.26 -17.18
CA GLN A 179 9.16 10.26 -16.38
C GLN A 179 8.20 9.65 -15.36
N LYS A 180 7.79 8.38 -15.55
CA LYS A 180 6.92 7.67 -14.62
C LYS A 180 7.66 7.19 -13.37
N GLY A 181 6.92 6.95 -12.30
CA GLY A 181 7.42 6.37 -11.05
C GLY A 181 7.82 7.38 -9.98
N THR A 182 7.89 8.67 -10.32
CA THR A 182 8.15 9.75 -9.36
C THR A 182 6.81 10.28 -8.81
N PRO A 183 6.62 10.37 -7.49
CA PRO A 183 5.35 10.79 -6.91
C PRO A 183 5.09 12.28 -7.17
N ARG A 184 3.85 12.59 -7.56
CA ARG A 184 3.31 13.95 -7.70
C ARG A 184 1.94 14.00 -7.04
N LEU A 185 1.51 15.18 -6.59
CA LEU A 185 0.12 15.33 -6.18
C LEU A 185 -0.80 15.07 -7.39
N ALA A 186 -1.80 14.22 -7.19
CA ALA A 186 -2.81 13.99 -8.21
C ALA A 186 -3.62 15.27 -8.48
N ASN A 187 -4.02 15.46 -9.73
CA ASN A 187 -5.01 16.49 -10.08
C ASN A 187 -6.38 16.18 -9.46
N ALA A 188 -7.33 17.11 -9.54
CA ALA A 188 -8.62 16.98 -8.86
C ALA A 188 -9.43 15.74 -9.28
N GLU A 189 -9.38 15.36 -10.56
CA GLU A 189 -10.14 14.23 -11.10
C GLU A 189 -9.55 12.90 -10.60
N LEU A 190 -8.25 12.69 -10.80
CA LEU A 190 -7.55 11.49 -10.34
C LEU A 190 -7.53 11.43 -8.81
N GLY A 191 -7.33 12.56 -8.15
CA GLY A 191 -7.36 12.68 -6.69
C GLY A 191 -8.69 12.20 -6.12
N ARG A 192 -9.81 12.65 -6.68
CA ARG A 192 -11.14 12.18 -6.27
C ARG A 192 -11.29 10.67 -6.46
N LYS A 193 -10.92 10.14 -7.63
CA LYS A 193 -10.97 8.70 -7.93
C LYS A 193 -10.17 7.87 -6.90
N ILE A 194 -8.96 8.31 -6.58
CA ILE A 194 -8.09 7.64 -5.60
C ILE A 194 -8.75 7.63 -4.21
N ILE A 195 -9.21 8.79 -3.73
CA ILE A 195 -9.81 8.91 -2.40
C ILE A 195 -11.12 8.14 -2.28
N GLU A 196 -12.00 8.20 -3.29
CA GLU A 196 -13.25 7.43 -3.32
C GLU A 196 -12.98 5.92 -3.28
N ARG A 197 -11.93 5.44 -3.96
CA ARG A 197 -11.53 4.03 -3.89
C ARG A 197 -11.09 3.64 -2.48
N VAL A 198 -10.22 4.43 -1.85
CA VAL A 198 -9.78 4.17 -0.46
C VAL A 198 -10.96 4.22 0.50
N ALA A 199 -11.87 5.20 0.34
CA ALA A 199 -13.09 5.31 1.13
C ALA A 199 -13.97 4.07 0.98
N ALA A 200 -14.20 3.59 -0.24
CA ALA A 200 -14.97 2.37 -0.51
C ALA A 200 -14.35 1.13 0.14
N MET A 201 -13.03 0.98 0.09
CA MET A 201 -12.31 -0.12 0.73
C MET A 201 -12.29 -0.01 2.26
N SER A 202 -12.46 1.19 2.82
CA SER A 202 -12.46 1.43 4.27
C SER A 202 -13.84 1.18 4.92
N LYS A 203 -14.92 1.12 4.12
CA LYS A 203 -16.29 0.87 4.60
C LYS A 203 -16.43 -0.45 5.36
N VAL A 204 -15.71 -1.50 4.96
CA VAL A 204 -15.76 -2.82 5.63
C VAL A 204 -15.22 -2.78 7.07
N TYR A 205 -14.48 -1.73 7.42
CA TYR A 205 -13.96 -1.48 8.76
C TYR A 205 -14.72 -0.38 9.51
N GLY A 206 -15.83 0.13 8.94
CA GLY A 206 -16.59 1.23 9.52
C GLY A 206 -15.87 2.59 9.49
N THR A 207 -14.83 2.74 8.67
CA THR A 207 -14.06 3.98 8.55
C THR A 207 -14.56 4.81 7.38
N ALA A 208 -15.08 6.00 7.65
CA ALA A 208 -15.65 6.91 6.66
C ALA A 208 -14.67 8.03 6.29
N ILE A 209 -14.22 8.05 5.05
CA ILE A 209 -13.30 9.05 4.51
C ILE A 209 -14.08 9.94 3.54
N THR A 210 -13.94 11.26 3.67
CA THR A 210 -14.53 12.26 2.77
C THR A 210 -13.47 12.86 1.86
N PHE A 211 -13.88 13.34 0.68
CA PHE A 211 -13.01 14.12 -0.22
C PHE A 211 -13.27 15.61 0.01
N ASP A 212 -12.25 16.35 0.43
CA ASP A 212 -12.31 17.78 0.77
C ASP A 212 -11.18 18.55 0.08
N GLY A 213 -11.54 19.56 -0.73
CA GLY A 213 -10.63 20.33 -1.58
C GLY A 213 -9.94 19.50 -2.66
N ASN A 214 -8.90 18.75 -2.28
CA ASN A 214 -8.20 17.78 -3.12
C ASN A 214 -7.57 16.62 -2.31
N ILE A 215 -8.01 16.42 -1.07
CA ILE A 215 -7.46 15.42 -0.16
C ILE A 215 -8.58 14.57 0.42
N GLY A 216 -8.23 13.36 0.86
CA GLY A 216 -9.10 12.57 1.72
C GLY A 216 -8.96 13.04 3.16
N VAL A 217 -10.07 13.06 3.91
CA VAL A 217 -10.07 13.38 5.33
C VAL A 217 -10.89 12.35 6.08
N TRP A 218 -10.32 11.84 7.17
CA TRP A 218 -11.07 11.18 8.24
C TRP A 218 -10.90 12.01 9.51
N GLU A 219 -11.96 12.17 10.29
CA GLU A 219 -11.94 12.83 11.60
C GLU A 219 -12.59 11.92 12.64
N ALA A 220 -12.02 11.93 13.85
CA ALA A 220 -12.61 11.22 14.98
C ALA A 220 -14.01 11.79 15.27
N PRO A 221 -14.98 10.94 15.62
CA PRO A 221 -16.28 11.43 16.10
C PRO A 221 -16.08 12.38 17.27
N ARG A 222 -16.76 13.53 17.26
CA ARG A 222 -16.77 14.43 18.41
C ARG A 222 -17.33 13.66 19.61
N SER A 223 -16.56 13.59 20.70
CA SER A 223 -17.08 13.13 21.98
C SER A 223 -18.15 14.12 22.43
N ASN A 224 -19.41 13.66 22.48
CA ASN A 224 -20.50 14.35 23.16
C ASN A 224 -20.23 14.41 24.67
#